data_AF-A0A1Y3R0I2-F1
#
_entry.id   AF-A0A1Y3R0I2-F1
#
_cell.length_a   1.000
_cell.length_b   1.000
_cell.length_c   1.000
_cell.angle_alpha   90.00
_cell.angle_beta   90.00
_cell.angle_gamma   90.00
#
_symmetry.space_group_name_H-M   'P 1'
#
loop_
_entity.id
_entity.type
_entity.pdbx_description
1 polymer ?
#
loop_
_entity_poly.entity_id
_entity_poly.type
_entity_poly.pdbx_seq_one_letter_code
_entity_poly.pdbx_strand_id
1 'polypeptide(L)'
;MSNLEKIQKGMRVLQILSKIILIFAIVGVVLASIGATLVASDVLNMENQFLNFLSVTAEMSKGQLVGILAAAAISLLSGGILTAFAYRYFTAELKEGTPFTNAGADRIKQLGIIEIAISIISMSVIDGIYENIGLAEWNRFDDAGSITLGICLILLSMVVRYGAELEQKNKGK
;
A
#
# COMPACT_ATOMS: atom_id res chain seq x y z
N MET A 1 -12.01 -18.09 27.17
CA MET A 1 -11.13 -17.40 26.21
C MET A 1 -11.19 -15.92 26.51
N SER A 2 -10.07 -15.34 26.92
CA SER A 2 -10.02 -13.91 27.19
C SER A 2 -10.18 -13.15 25.86
N ASN A 3 -10.77 -11.95 25.89
CA ASN A 3 -10.91 -11.13 24.68
C ASN A 3 -9.54 -10.79 24.05
N LEU A 4 -8.47 -10.78 24.85
CA LEU A 4 -7.10 -10.55 24.41
C LEU A 4 -6.56 -11.66 23.48
N GLU A 5 -6.84 -12.92 23.80
CA GLU A 5 -6.42 -14.06 22.96
C GLU A 5 -7.06 -14.02 21.57
N LYS A 6 -8.31 -13.53 21.47
CA LYS A 6 -8.99 -13.35 20.19
C LYS A 6 -8.34 -12.26 19.36
N ILE A 7 -7.98 -11.12 19.98
CA ILE A 7 -7.28 -10.02 19.33
C ILE A 7 -5.92 -10.48 18.80
N GLN A 8 -5.12 -11.17 19.63
CA GLN A 8 -3.81 -11.69 19.21
C GLN A 8 -3.92 -12.68 18.03
N LYS A 9 -4.92 -13.56 18.03
CA LYS A 9 -5.16 -14.45 16.88
C LYS A 9 -5.48 -13.66 15.62
N GLY A 10 -6.32 -12.63 15.72
CA GLY A 10 -6.63 -11.73 14.62
C GLY A 10 -5.39 -11.03 14.08
N MET A 11 -4.56 -10.47 14.95
CA MET A 11 -3.32 -9.79 14.56
C MET A 11 -2.33 -10.73 13.88
N ARG A 12 -2.26 -11.99 14.31
CA ARG A 12 -1.43 -13.01 13.65
C ARG A 12 -1.89 -13.29 12.22
N VAL A 13 -3.20 -13.35 11.99
CA VAL A 13 -3.77 -13.49 10.64
C VAL A 13 -3.43 -12.28 9.79
N LEU A 14 -3.64 -11.06 10.32
CA LEU A 14 -3.31 -9.81 9.61
C LEU A 14 -1.82 -9.69 9.30
N GLN A 15 -0.94 -10.14 10.20
CA GLN A 15 0.50 -10.17 9.97
C GLN A 15 0.87 -11.11 8.81
N ILE A 16 0.29 -12.31 8.77
CA ILE A 16 0.54 -13.28 7.69
C ILE A 16 0.02 -12.72 6.36
N LEU A 17 -1.19 -12.15 6.37
CA LEU A 17 -1.77 -11.54 5.18
C LEU A 17 -0.91 -10.39 4.65
N SER A 18 -0.45 -9.50 5.55
CA SER A 18 0.45 -8.40 5.20
C SER A 18 1.76 -8.91 4.59
N LYS A 19 2.32 -9.99 5.14
CA LYS A 19 3.54 -10.61 4.56
C LYS A 19 3.30 -11.12 3.14
N ILE A 20 2.15 -11.76 2.89
CA ILE A 20 1.78 -12.27 1.56
C ILE A 20 1.63 -11.10 0.59
N ILE A 21 0.85 -10.08 0.94
CA ILE A 21 0.63 -8.88 0.11
C ILE A 21 1.97 -8.20 -0.20
N LEU A 22 2.87 -8.09 0.77
CA LEU A 22 4.18 -7.50 0.57
C LEU A 22 5.02 -8.26 -0.48
N ILE A 23 5.01 -9.59 -0.44
CA ILE A 23 5.71 -10.41 -1.43
C ILE A 23 5.12 -10.18 -2.82
N PHE A 24 3.79 -10.18 -2.94
CA PHE A 24 3.12 -9.89 -4.20
C PHE A 24 3.42 -8.49 -4.73
N ALA A 25 3.48 -7.48 -3.86
CA ALA A 25 3.86 -6.13 -4.24
C ALA A 25 5.28 -6.09 -4.80
N ILE A 26 6.26 -6.71 -4.11
CA ILE A 26 7.66 -6.76 -4.58
C ILE A 26 7.75 -7.45 -5.94
N VAL A 27 7.12 -8.62 -6.10
CA VAL A 27 7.12 -9.36 -7.38
C VAL A 27 6.44 -8.54 -8.48
N GLY A 28 5.31 -7.90 -8.18
CA GLY A 28 4.58 -7.06 -9.12
C GLY A 28 5.39 -5.87 -9.60
N VAL A 29 6.10 -5.17 -8.69
CA VAL A 29 6.99 -4.05 -9.05
C VAL A 29 8.09 -4.50 -9.99
N VAL A 30 8.73 -5.63 -9.69
CA VAL A 30 9.81 -6.19 -10.53
C VAL A 30 9.28 -6.52 -11.92
N LEU A 31 8.14 -7.22 -12.01
CA LEU A 31 7.53 -7.57 -13.28
C LEU A 31 7.09 -6.34 -14.09
N ALA A 32 6.46 -5.35 -13.46
CA ALA A 32 6.04 -4.12 -14.12
C ALA A 32 7.25 -3.32 -14.64
N SER A 33 8.33 -3.23 -13.87
CA SER A 33 9.56 -2.52 -14.26
C SER A 33 10.30 -3.21 -15.41
N ILE A 34 10.40 -4.54 -15.36
CA ILE A 34 10.98 -5.34 -16.46
C ILE A 34 10.12 -5.17 -17.71
N GLY A 35 8.79 -5.28 -17.59
CA GLY A 35 7.86 -5.08 -18.70
C GLY A 35 8.03 -3.70 -19.34
N ALA A 36 8.07 -2.64 -18.53
CA ALA A 36 8.27 -1.28 -19.01
C ALA A 36 9.59 -1.12 -19.77
N THR A 37 10.68 -1.68 -19.23
CA THR A 37 12.02 -1.62 -19.85
C THR A 37 12.07 -2.37 -21.18
N LEU A 38 11.51 -3.58 -21.23
CA LEU A 38 11.51 -4.43 -22.42
C LEU A 38 10.67 -3.82 -23.55
N VAL A 39 9.54 -3.19 -23.21
CA VAL A 39 8.74 -2.43 -24.17
C VAL A 39 9.52 -1.20 -24.63
N ALA A 40 10.11 -0.43 -23.72
CA ALA A 40 10.87 0.78 -24.06
C ALA A 40 12.06 0.49 -25.00
N SER A 41 12.80 -0.60 -24.75
CA SER A 41 14.00 -0.99 -25.51
C SER A 41 13.72 -1.69 -26.85
N ASP A 42 12.48 -1.72 -27.32
CA ASP A 42 12.05 -2.41 -28.56
C ASP A 42 12.34 -3.92 -28.59
N VAL A 43 12.68 -4.52 -27.44
CA VAL A 43 12.86 -5.98 -27.33
C VAL A 43 11.50 -6.66 -27.42
N LEU A 44 10.50 -6.09 -26.76
CA LEU A 44 9.10 -6.41 -26.99
C LEU A 44 8.53 -5.35 -27.93
N ASN A 45 8.74 -5.52 -29.24
CA ASN A 45 8.17 -4.65 -30.27
C ASN A 45 6.73 -5.06 -30.65
N MET A 46 5.98 -4.15 -31.28
CA MET A 46 4.62 -4.33 -31.80
C MET A 46 4.51 -5.39 -32.91
N GLU A 47 5.63 -5.82 -33.50
CA GLU A 47 5.67 -6.99 -34.38
C GLU A 47 5.42 -8.31 -33.63
N ASN A 48 5.66 -8.36 -32.32
CA ASN A 48 5.36 -9.54 -31.51
C ASN A 48 3.85 -9.72 -31.37
N GLN A 49 3.33 -10.90 -31.74
CA GLN A 49 1.90 -11.22 -31.71
C GLN A 49 1.20 -10.87 -30.38
N PHE A 50 1.89 -11.00 -29.25
CA PHE A 50 1.34 -10.69 -27.93
C PHE A 50 1.13 -9.19 -27.70
N LEU A 51 2.10 -8.35 -28.07
CA LEU A 51 1.95 -6.90 -27.94
C LEU A 51 1.09 -6.31 -29.04
N ASN A 52 1.13 -6.86 -30.24
CA ASN A 52 0.19 -6.50 -31.30
C ASN A 52 -1.24 -6.80 -30.85
N PHE A 53 -1.49 -7.96 -30.24
CA PHE A 53 -2.77 -8.28 -29.63
C PHE A 53 -3.14 -7.28 -28.52
N LEU A 54 -2.24 -6.98 -27.59
CA LEU A 54 -2.55 -6.03 -26.51
C LEU A 54 -2.79 -4.60 -27.03
N SER A 55 -2.00 -4.12 -27.98
CA SER A 55 -2.13 -2.78 -28.55
C SER A 55 -3.33 -2.65 -29.47
N VAL A 56 -3.61 -3.63 -30.33
CA VAL A 56 -4.82 -3.66 -31.19
C VAL A 56 -6.07 -3.85 -30.36
N THR A 57 -6.03 -4.63 -29.27
CA THR A 57 -7.18 -4.81 -28.37
C THR A 57 -7.44 -3.58 -27.50
N ALA A 58 -6.41 -2.81 -27.16
CA ALA A 58 -6.50 -1.65 -26.28
C ALA A 58 -6.41 -0.29 -27.00
N GLU A 59 -6.26 -0.25 -28.33
CA GLU A 59 -5.94 0.95 -29.14
C GLU A 59 -4.82 1.83 -28.54
N MET A 60 -3.82 1.22 -27.89
CA MET A 60 -2.79 1.93 -27.13
C MET A 60 -1.45 1.97 -27.83
N SER A 61 -0.82 3.14 -27.82
CA SER A 61 0.56 3.33 -28.30
C SER A 61 1.60 2.71 -27.37
N LYS A 62 2.81 2.46 -27.90
CA LYS A 62 3.98 2.00 -27.14
C LYS A 62 4.28 2.91 -25.93
N GLY A 63 4.22 4.23 -26.12
CA GLY A 63 4.45 5.20 -25.05
C GLY A 63 3.41 5.11 -23.93
N GLN A 64 2.15 4.86 -24.29
CA GLN A 64 1.07 4.65 -23.33
C GLN A 64 1.26 3.36 -22.54
N LEU A 65 1.66 2.25 -23.19
CA LEU A 65 1.96 0.99 -22.49
C LEU A 65 3.09 1.14 -21.47
N VAL A 66 4.19 1.83 -21.83
CA VAL A 66 5.30 2.10 -20.90
C VAL A 66 4.83 2.97 -19.73
N GLY A 67 4.04 4.02 -20.01
CA GLY A 67 3.50 4.90 -18.97
C GLY A 67 2.58 4.17 -17.99
N ILE A 68 1.70 3.30 -18.48
CA ILE A 68 0.81 2.49 -17.63
C ILE A 68 1.61 1.52 -16.76
N LEU A 69 2.62 0.85 -17.33
CA LEU A 69 3.47 -0.07 -16.57
C LEU A 69 4.30 0.68 -15.50
N ALA A 70 4.77 1.89 -15.80
CA ALA A 70 5.45 2.75 -14.84
C ALA A 70 4.51 3.21 -13.71
N ALA A 71 3.29 3.68 -14.05
CA ALA A 71 2.28 4.04 -13.07
C ALA A 71 1.90 2.85 -12.18
N ALA A 72 1.71 1.65 -12.76
CA ALA A 72 1.43 0.42 -12.02
C ALA A 72 2.58 0.04 -11.07
N ALA A 73 3.84 0.19 -11.50
CA ALA A 73 5.00 -0.05 -10.64
C ALA A 73 5.01 0.91 -9.43
N ILE A 74 4.69 2.19 -9.64
CA ILE A 74 4.61 3.19 -8.57
C ILE A 74 3.47 2.86 -7.60
N SER A 75 2.28 2.53 -8.09
CA SER A 75 1.15 2.13 -7.24
C SER A 75 1.50 0.91 -6.36
N LEU A 76 2.15 -0.10 -6.94
CA LEU A 76 2.57 -1.30 -6.22
C LEU A 76 3.69 -1.02 -5.22
N LEU A 77 4.62 -0.10 -5.54
CA LEU A 77 5.64 0.37 -4.61
C LEU A 77 5.01 1.07 -3.41
N SER A 78 4.12 2.02 -3.65
CA SER A 78 3.40 2.78 -2.61
C SER A 78 2.63 1.85 -1.67
N GLY A 79 1.81 0.95 -2.23
CA GLY A 79 1.07 -0.05 -1.44
C GLY A 79 1.98 -1.05 -0.73
N GLY A 80 3.11 -1.42 -1.34
CA GLY A 80 4.13 -2.28 -0.73
C GLY A 80 4.81 -1.62 0.48
N ILE A 81 5.16 -0.34 0.39
CA ILE A 81 5.74 0.42 1.51
C ILE A 81 4.74 0.45 2.67
N LEU A 82 3.49 0.83 2.42
CA LEU A 82 2.45 0.83 3.46
C LEU A 82 2.30 -0.55 4.11
N THR A 83 2.21 -1.59 3.29
CA THR A 83 2.07 -2.98 3.76
C THR A 83 3.26 -3.40 4.62
N ALA A 84 4.49 -2.93 4.30
CA ALA A 84 5.67 -3.19 5.12
C ALA A 84 5.57 -2.51 6.51
N PHE A 85 5.06 -1.28 6.59
CA PHE A 85 4.81 -0.61 7.86
C PHE A 85 3.71 -1.31 8.66
N ALA A 86 2.61 -1.72 8.02
CA ALA A 86 1.55 -2.50 8.67
C ALA A 86 2.07 -3.86 9.19
N TYR A 87 2.88 -4.56 8.40
CA TYR A 87 3.53 -5.80 8.82
C TYR A 87 4.42 -5.60 10.06
N ARG A 88 5.22 -4.53 10.07
CA ARG A 88 6.07 -4.18 11.23
C ARG A 88 5.22 -3.88 12.47
N TYR A 89 4.11 -3.16 12.30
CA TYR A 89 3.16 -2.88 13.36
C TYR A 89 2.59 -4.19 13.96
N PHE A 90 1.99 -5.07 13.14
CA PHE A 90 1.41 -6.32 13.63
C PHE A 90 2.44 -7.23 14.28
N THR A 91 3.66 -7.28 13.72
CA THR A 91 4.77 -8.05 14.31
C THR A 91 5.14 -7.55 15.70
N ALA A 92 5.13 -6.24 15.90
CA ALA A 92 5.50 -5.65 17.17
C ALA A 92 4.36 -5.76 18.19
N GLU A 93 3.10 -5.59 17.77
CA GLU A 93 1.94 -5.84 18.64
C GLU A 93 1.90 -7.29 19.14
N LEU A 94 2.15 -8.28 18.27
CA LEU A 94 2.19 -9.69 18.67
C LEU A 94 3.31 -9.99 19.67
N LYS A 95 4.43 -9.25 19.62
CA LYS A 95 5.52 -9.37 20.61
C LYS A 95 5.13 -8.75 21.95
N GLU A 96 4.43 -7.63 21.92
CA GLU A 96 3.98 -6.91 23.12
C GLU A 96 2.75 -7.58 23.76
N GLY A 97 2.02 -8.40 23.00
CA GLY A 97 0.89 -9.19 23.47
C GLY A 97 -0.39 -8.38 23.71
N THR A 98 -0.36 -7.07 23.50
CA THR A 98 -1.51 -6.18 23.61
C THR A 98 -1.36 -5.00 22.65
N PRO A 99 -2.44 -4.55 21.98
CA PRO A 99 -2.42 -3.30 21.24
C PRO A 99 -2.27 -2.08 22.14
N PHE A 100 -2.67 -2.18 23.41
CA PHE A 100 -2.78 -1.06 24.34
C PHE A 100 -1.44 -0.66 24.97
N THR A 101 -0.48 -0.33 24.11
CA THR A 101 0.80 0.25 24.53
C THR A 101 0.95 1.66 23.94
N ASN A 102 1.63 2.55 24.66
CA ASN A 102 1.95 3.88 24.14
C ASN A 102 2.75 3.78 22.83
N ALA A 103 3.67 2.82 22.75
CA ALA A 103 4.44 2.54 21.54
C ALA A 103 3.57 2.02 20.38
N GLY A 104 2.59 1.16 20.67
CA GLY A 104 1.60 0.66 19.71
C GLY A 104 0.78 1.82 19.12
N ALA A 105 0.24 2.69 19.97
CA ALA A 105 -0.48 3.88 19.55
C ALA A 105 0.37 4.79 18.64
N ASP A 106 1.61 5.07 19.03
CA ASP A 106 2.51 5.92 18.22
C ASP A 106 2.81 5.29 16.85
N ARG A 107 2.94 3.95 16.77
CA ARG A 107 3.11 3.24 15.49
C ARG A 107 1.86 3.29 14.61
N ILE A 108 0.64 3.16 15.17
CA ILE A 108 -0.60 3.33 14.40
C ILE A 108 -0.71 4.77 13.87
N LYS A 109 -0.40 5.76 14.71
CA LYS A 109 -0.38 7.17 14.32
C LYS A 109 0.59 7.40 13.16
N GLN A 110 1.80 6.88 13.27
CA GLN A 110 2.81 6.96 12.22
C GLN A 110 2.33 6.27 10.93
N LEU A 111 1.70 5.09 11.03
CA LEU A 111 1.13 4.40 9.89
C LEU A 111 0.07 5.25 9.18
N GLY A 112 -0.83 5.89 9.92
CA GLY A 112 -1.83 6.80 9.35
C GLY A 112 -1.23 8.03 8.68
N ILE A 113 -0.19 8.64 9.26
CA ILE A 113 0.51 9.79 8.64
C ILE A 113 1.22 9.36 7.35
N ILE A 114 1.91 8.22 7.37
CA ILE A 114 2.61 7.67 6.20
C ILE A 114 1.62 7.33 5.10
N GLU A 115 0.47 6.74 5.44
CA GLU A 115 -0.59 6.45 4.47
C GLU A 115 -1.02 7.71 3.73
N ILE A 116 -1.39 8.76 4.47
CA ILE A 116 -1.80 10.05 3.85
C ILE A 116 -0.69 10.61 2.96
N ALA A 117 0.55 10.63 3.46
CA ALA A 117 1.68 11.19 2.73
C ALA A 117 2.00 10.40 1.44
N ILE A 118 2.05 9.07 1.53
CA ILE A 118 2.32 8.20 0.38
C ILE A 118 1.19 8.30 -0.64
N SER A 119 -0.06 8.34 -0.22
CA SER A 119 -1.20 8.52 -1.13
C SER A 119 -1.07 9.80 -1.94
N ILE A 120 -0.83 10.95 -1.29
CA ILE A 120 -0.72 12.24 -1.97
C ILE A 120 0.45 12.24 -2.96
N ILE A 121 1.61 11.72 -2.55
CA ILE A 121 2.80 11.64 -3.41
C ILE A 121 2.55 10.72 -4.59
N SER A 122 2.03 9.52 -4.33
CA SER A 122 1.75 8.51 -5.36
C SER A 122 0.74 9.04 -6.38
N MET A 123 -0.35 9.65 -5.91
CA MET A 123 -1.35 10.30 -6.75
C MET A 123 -0.71 11.33 -7.68
N SER A 124 0.08 12.25 -7.12
CA SER A 124 0.70 13.34 -7.89
C SER A 124 1.64 12.81 -8.99
N VAL A 125 2.40 11.76 -8.69
CA VAL A 125 3.32 11.15 -9.67
C VAL A 125 2.54 10.38 -10.74
N ILE A 126 1.55 9.58 -10.35
CA ILE A 126 0.75 8.79 -11.27
C ILE A 126 -0.06 9.70 -12.21
N ASP A 127 -0.63 10.78 -11.69
CA ASP A 127 -1.38 11.76 -12.46
C ASP A 127 -0.48 12.43 -13.51
N GLY A 128 0.71 12.89 -13.10
CA GLY A 128 1.69 13.43 -14.03
C GLY A 128 2.13 12.44 -15.11
N ILE A 129 2.18 11.13 -14.82
CA ILE A 129 2.45 10.11 -15.85
C ILE A 129 1.28 10.01 -16.83
N TYR A 130 0.04 9.93 -16.32
CA TYR A 130 -1.15 9.80 -17.15
C TYR A 130 -1.42 11.03 -18.03
N GLU A 131 -1.17 12.23 -17.52
CA GLU A 131 -1.21 13.47 -18.31
C GLU A 131 -0.20 13.42 -19.47
N ASN A 132 1.04 13.03 -19.20
CA ASN A 132 2.11 12.98 -20.20
C ASN A 132 1.84 11.97 -21.34
N ILE A 133 1.10 10.89 -21.08
CA ILE A 133 0.75 9.88 -22.08
C ILE A 133 -0.64 10.08 -22.70
N GLY A 134 -1.32 11.21 -22.40
CA GLY A 134 -2.62 11.54 -22.95
C GLY A 134 -3.77 10.66 -22.45
N LEU A 135 -3.62 10.07 -21.26
CA LEU A 135 -4.59 9.17 -20.62
C LEU A 135 -5.04 9.70 -19.25
N ALA A 136 -5.12 11.02 -19.08
CA ALA A 136 -5.52 11.65 -17.82
C ALA A 136 -6.88 11.13 -17.28
N GLU A 137 -7.80 10.72 -18.16
CA GLU A 137 -9.10 10.17 -17.75
C GLU A 137 -9.02 8.80 -17.05
N TRP A 138 -7.91 8.05 -17.22
CA TRP A 138 -7.73 6.75 -16.57
C TRP A 138 -7.39 6.86 -15.08
N ASN A 139 -6.89 8.02 -14.63
CA ASN A 139 -6.53 8.24 -13.24
C ASN A 139 -7.68 8.81 -12.39
N ARG A 140 -8.92 8.86 -12.92
CA ARG A 140 -10.09 9.46 -12.24
C ARG A 140 -10.61 8.66 -11.03
N PHE A 141 -9.86 7.69 -10.52
CA PHE A 141 -10.22 7.00 -9.28
C PHE A 141 -9.94 7.90 -8.08
N ASP A 142 -10.98 8.10 -7.27
CA ASP A 142 -10.98 8.99 -6.12
C ASP A 142 -10.11 8.42 -4.98
N ASP A 143 -8.95 9.05 -4.76
CA ASP A 143 -8.02 8.75 -3.68
C ASP A 143 -8.54 9.16 -2.28
N ALA A 144 -9.76 9.71 -2.18
CA ALA A 144 -10.41 9.99 -0.91
C ALA A 144 -10.45 8.75 0.01
N GLY A 145 -10.49 7.54 -0.57
CA GLY A 145 -10.47 6.29 0.19
C GLY A 145 -9.19 6.13 1.03
N SER A 146 -8.02 6.39 0.46
CA SER A 146 -6.73 6.17 1.15
C SER A 146 -6.45 7.27 2.18
N ILE A 147 -6.82 8.53 1.90
CA ILE A 147 -6.77 9.62 2.87
C ILE A 147 -7.72 9.33 4.06
N THR A 148 -8.94 8.87 3.77
CA THR A 148 -9.92 8.52 4.81
C THR A 148 -9.39 7.40 5.70
N LEU A 149 -8.77 6.35 5.11
CA LEU A 149 -8.13 5.28 5.88
C LEU A 149 -7.00 5.82 6.77
N GLY A 150 -6.15 6.71 6.26
CA GLY A 150 -5.10 7.35 7.05
C GLY A 150 -5.64 8.15 8.24
N ILE A 151 -6.72 8.90 8.05
CA ILE A 151 -7.42 9.62 9.14
C ILE A 151 -7.99 8.63 10.16
N CYS A 152 -8.64 7.55 9.71
CA CYS A 152 -9.16 6.51 10.58
C CYS A 152 -8.07 5.86 11.44
N LEU A 153 -6.87 5.62 10.88
CA LEU A 153 -5.72 5.11 11.62
C LEU A 153 -5.26 6.10 12.69
N ILE A 154 -5.20 7.40 12.37
CA ILE A 154 -4.86 8.43 13.36
C ILE A 154 -5.89 8.46 14.49
N LEU A 155 -7.19 8.38 14.20
CA LEU A 155 -8.23 8.33 15.24
C LEU A 155 -8.11 7.04 16.09
N LEU A 156 -7.87 5.90 15.45
CA LEU A 156 -7.63 4.62 16.13
C LEU A 156 -6.43 4.72 17.09
N SER A 157 -5.37 5.42 16.68
CA SER A 157 -4.19 5.63 17.54
C SER A 157 -4.54 6.34 18.84
N MET A 158 -5.48 7.29 18.81
CA MET A 158 -5.93 8.00 20.01
C MET A 158 -6.71 7.07 20.94
N VAL A 159 -7.58 6.23 20.38
CA VAL A 159 -8.35 5.22 21.15
C VAL A 159 -7.41 4.22 21.82
N VAL A 160 -6.41 3.73 21.09
CA VAL A 160 -5.41 2.79 21.61
C VAL A 160 -4.55 3.43 22.70
N ARG A 161 -4.14 4.69 22.52
CA ARG A 161 -3.40 5.45 23.54
C ARG A 161 -4.20 5.62 24.82
N TYR A 162 -5.48 5.98 24.70
CA TYR A 162 -6.38 6.07 25.84
C TYR A 162 -6.53 4.72 26.54
N GLY A 163 -6.66 3.62 25.79
CA GLY A 163 -6.65 2.27 26.33
C GLY A 163 -5.37 1.93 27.10
N ALA A 164 -4.21 2.34 26.59
CA ALA A 164 -2.93 2.15 27.26
C ALA A 164 -2.85 2.92 28.60
N GLU A 165 -3.33 4.17 28.62
CA GLU A 165 -3.38 5.00 29.83
C GLU A 165 -4.31 4.40 30.90
N LEU A 166 -5.45 3.82 30.49
CA LEU A 166 -6.36 3.11 31.40
C LEU A 166 -5.72 1.83 31.97
N GLU A 167 -5.02 1.06 31.14
CA GLU A 167 -4.34 -0.16 31.60
C GLU A 167 -3.24 0.15 32.62
N GLN A 168 -2.49 1.23 32.42
CA GLN A 168 -1.48 1.71 33.37
C GLN A 168 -2.10 2.18 34.69
N LYS A 169 -3.19 2.95 34.65
CA LYS A 169 -3.91 3.39 35.85
C LYS A 169 -4.48 2.21 36.66
N ASN A 170 -4.88 1.14 35.99
CA ASN A 170 -5.44 -0.04 36.65
C ASN A 170 -4.36 -0.95 37.26
N LYS A 171 -3.15 -0.98 36.68
CA LYS A 171 -1.98 -1.71 37.23
C LYS A 171 -1.26 -0.95 38.35
N GLY A 172 -1.46 0.37 38.46
CA GLY A 172 -0.92 1.21 39.53
C GLY A 172 -1.79 1.29 40.80
N LYS A 173 -2.90 0.57 40.85
CA LYS A 173 -3.72 0.33 42.04
C LYS A 173 -3.51 -1.09 42.53
#